data_AF-A0A914JTB7-F1
#
_entry.id   AF-A0A914JTB7-F1
#
_cell.length_a   1.000
_cell.length_b   1.000
_cell.length_c   1.000
_cell.angle_alpha   90.00
_cell.angle_beta   90.00
_cell.angle_gamma   90.00
#
_symmetry.space_group_name_H-M   'P 1'
#
loop_
_entity.id
_entity.type
_entity.pdbx_description
1 polymer ?
#
loop_
_entity_poly.entity_id
_entity_poly.type
_entity_poly.pdbx_seq_one_letter_code
_entity_poly.pdbx_strand_id
1 'polypeptide(L)'
;DLAVDITKAGVYIDGMDPHKLEELMKFCFPLKQGISEMIEMPIKQLQLSQFEICYVVGLIIFSAHDVRGLTNQAKQICEEIIDQFSSELHNYYTYELKLSNYAGRHAKLIRLISCAHQVLISIKDYMTMAKIFDIFVVDIYESELYE
;
A
#
# COMPACT_ATOMS: atom_id res chain seq x y z
N ASP A 1 5.14 -22.25 5.93
CA ASP A 1 5.70 -21.60 4.74
C ASP A 1 4.59 -21.23 3.76
N LEU A 2 4.33 -19.92 3.63
CA LEU A 2 3.29 -19.38 2.77
C LEU A 2 3.75 -19.45 1.30
N ALA A 3 3.40 -20.50 0.58
CA ALA A 3 3.65 -20.59 -0.86
C ALA A 3 2.48 -19.96 -1.63
N VAL A 4 2.62 -18.70 -2.02
CA VAL A 4 1.67 -18.03 -2.92
C VAL A 4 2.05 -18.38 -4.36
N ASP A 5 1.35 -19.33 -4.97
CA ASP A 5 1.44 -19.57 -6.42
C ASP A 5 0.67 -18.46 -7.15
N ILE A 6 1.42 -17.42 -7.54
CA ILE A 6 0.93 -16.20 -8.19
C ILE A 6 0.37 -16.48 -9.60
N THR A 7 0.49 -17.71 -10.12
CA THR A 7 0.13 -18.07 -11.50
C THR A 7 -1.23 -18.76 -11.64
N LYS A 8 -1.87 -19.19 -10.54
CA LYS A 8 -3.25 -19.70 -10.55
C LYS A 8 -4.04 -18.99 -9.47
N ALA A 9 -5.12 -18.32 -9.84
CA ALA A 9 -5.96 -17.53 -8.95
C ALA A 9 -6.73 -18.38 -7.91
N GLY A 10 -6.01 -19.02 -6.99
CA GLY A 10 -6.53 -19.77 -5.85
C GLY A 10 -5.53 -19.68 -4.71
N VAL A 11 -5.96 -19.08 -3.60
CA VAL A 11 -5.18 -19.07 -2.35
C VAL A 11 -5.30 -20.48 -1.76
N TYR A 12 -4.20 -21.23 -1.73
CA TYR A 12 -4.12 -22.51 -1.03
C TYR A 12 -3.33 -22.30 0.27
N ILE A 13 -3.97 -22.56 1.40
CA ILE A 13 -3.30 -22.56 2.71
C ILE A 13 -3.19 -24.03 3.12
N ASP A 14 -1.95 -24.53 3.16
CA ASP A 14 -1.66 -25.93 3.49
C ASP A 14 -2.28 -26.32 4.84
N GLY A 15 -2.96 -27.47 4.86
CA GLY A 15 -3.67 -27.97 6.05
C GLY A 15 -4.96 -27.25 6.44
N MET A 16 -5.43 -26.23 5.72
CA MET A 16 -6.71 -25.56 6.01
C MET A 16 -7.89 -26.33 5.39
N ASP A 17 -8.95 -26.53 6.19
CA ASP A 17 -10.22 -27.10 5.72
C ASP A 17 -10.78 -26.25 4.55
N PRO A 18 -11.10 -26.86 3.39
CA PRO A 18 -11.67 -26.15 2.25
C PRO A 18 -12.91 -25.30 2.57
N HIS A 19 -13.78 -25.73 3.50
CA HIS A 19 -14.96 -24.96 3.89
C HIS A 19 -14.59 -23.71 4.68
N LYS A 20 -13.61 -23.81 5.59
CA LYS A 20 -13.08 -22.64 6.31
C LYS A 20 -12.35 -21.67 5.39
N LEU A 21 -11.63 -22.20 4.40
CA LEU A 21 -11.00 -21.39 3.35
C LEU A 21 -12.06 -20.62 2.55
N GLU A 22 -13.18 -21.24 2.20
CA GLU A 22 -14.29 -20.58 1.50
C GLU A 22 -14.91 -19.45 2.35
N GLU A 23 -15.14 -19.68 3.64
CA GLU A 23 -15.63 -18.65 4.56
C GLU A 23 -14.67 -17.49 4.71
N LEU A 24 -13.37 -17.76 4.85
CA LEU A 24 -12.31 -16.74 4.91
C LEU A 24 -12.28 -15.92 3.62
N MET A 25 -12.37 -16.58 2.45
CA MET A 25 -12.40 -15.90 1.16
C MET A 25 -13.63 -15.00 1.01
N LYS A 26 -14.80 -15.43 1.50
CA LYS A 26 -16.02 -14.60 1.54
C LYS A 26 -15.85 -13.40 2.47
N PHE A 27 -15.26 -13.61 3.65
CA PHE A 27 -14.97 -12.54 4.60
C PHE A 27 -14.01 -11.49 4.04
N CYS A 28 -12.95 -11.92 3.35
CA CYS A 28 -11.95 -11.02 2.75
C CYS A 28 -12.38 -10.42 1.40
N PHE A 29 -13.48 -10.89 0.80
CA PHE A 29 -13.92 -10.45 -0.53
C PHE A 29 -14.11 -8.92 -0.62
N PRO A 30 -14.76 -8.24 0.34
CA PRO A 30 -14.93 -6.78 0.27
C PRO A 30 -13.59 -6.04 0.35
N LEU A 31 -12.62 -6.52 1.12
CA LEU A 31 -11.26 -5.94 1.16
C LEU A 31 -10.57 -6.07 -0.19
N LYS A 32 -10.63 -7.26 -0.80
CA LYS A 32 -10.08 -7.49 -2.14
C LYS A 32 -10.72 -6.57 -3.17
N GLN A 33 -12.04 -6.39 -3.12
CA GLN A 33 -12.75 -5.49 -4.01
C GLN A 33 -12.30 -4.03 -3.80
N GLY A 34 -12.19 -3.58 -2.55
CA GLY A 34 -11.70 -2.24 -2.21
C GLY A 34 -10.28 -1.98 -2.71
N ILE A 35 -9.35 -2.93 -2.52
CA ILE A 35 -7.98 -2.84 -3.06
C ILE A 35 -8.00 -2.73 -4.59
N SER A 36 -8.79 -3.58 -5.26
CA SER A 36 -8.91 -3.57 -6.71
C SER A 36 -9.42 -2.22 -7.24
N GLU A 37 -10.51 -1.70 -6.68
CA GLU A 37 -11.16 -0.48 -7.15
C GLU A 37 -10.41 0.80 -6.78
N MET A 38 -9.84 0.86 -5.57
CA MET A 38 -9.21 2.08 -5.06
C MET A 38 -7.71 2.17 -5.40
N ILE A 39 -7.06 1.05 -5.71
CA ILE A 39 -5.61 0.98 -5.92
C ILE A 39 -5.29 0.40 -7.30
N GLU A 40 -5.63 -0.87 -7.55
CA GLU A 40 -5.19 -1.54 -8.78
C GLU A 40 -5.73 -0.89 -10.06
N MET A 41 -7.02 -0.57 -10.09
CA MET A 41 -7.65 0.07 -11.25
C MET A 41 -7.07 1.47 -11.51
N PRO A 42 -6.95 2.37 -10.51
CA PRO A 42 -6.27 3.66 -10.70
C PRO A 42 -4.83 3.53 -11.19
N ILE A 43 -4.04 2.59 -10.65
CA ILE A 43 -2.66 2.34 -11.10
C ILE A 43 -2.65 2.01 -12.60
N LYS A 44 -3.53 1.10 -13.04
CA LYS A 44 -3.66 0.69 -14.45
C LYS A 44 -4.15 1.83 -15.34
N GLN A 45 -5.16 2.59 -14.90
CA GLN A 45 -5.75 3.69 -15.67
C GLN A 45 -4.79 4.87 -15.83
N LEU A 46 -3.98 5.17 -14.82
CA LEU A 46 -2.96 6.22 -14.87
C LEU A 46 -1.71 5.79 -15.66
N GLN A 47 -1.59 4.49 -15.95
CA GLN A 47 -0.43 3.87 -16.57
C GLN A 47 0.84 4.32 -15.85
N LEU A 48 0.91 4.04 -14.55
CA LEU A 48 2.05 4.44 -13.73
C LEU A 48 3.32 3.77 -14.25
N SER A 49 4.33 4.60 -14.47
CA SER A 49 5.69 4.14 -14.74
C SER A 49 6.35 3.63 -13.47
N GLN A 50 7.43 2.87 -13.62
CA GLN A 50 8.22 2.40 -12.48
C GLN A 50 8.73 3.56 -11.61
N PHE A 51 9.13 4.68 -12.22
CA PHE A 51 9.54 5.90 -11.50
C PHE A 51 8.45 6.45 -10.58
N GLU A 52 7.21 6.47 -11.06
CA GLU A 52 6.07 6.97 -10.28
C GLU A 52 5.66 6.01 -9.18
N ILE A 53 5.78 4.70 -9.41
CA ILE A 53 5.57 3.69 -8.38
C ILE A 53 6.62 3.84 -7.28
N CYS A 54 7.90 3.97 -7.63
CA CYS A 54 8.97 4.24 -6.67
C CYS A 54 8.72 5.52 -5.87
N TYR A 55 8.27 6.59 -6.53
CA TYR A 55 7.91 7.84 -5.87
C TYR A 55 6.76 7.67 -4.87
N VAL A 56 5.66 7.02 -5.28
CA VAL A 56 4.49 6.76 -4.44
C VAL A 56 4.85 5.91 -3.22
N VAL A 57 5.60 4.83 -3.41
CA VAL A 57 6.07 3.96 -2.33
C VAL A 57 7.03 4.70 -1.40
N GLY A 58 7.98 5.47 -1.96
CA GLY A 58 8.90 6.30 -1.20
C GLY A 58 8.16 7.30 -0.31
N LEU A 59 7.15 7.99 -0.84
CA LEU A 59 6.30 8.87 -0.03
C LEU A 59 5.59 8.13 1.10
N ILE A 60 5.02 6.95 0.86
CA ILE A 60 4.33 6.17 1.89
C ILE A 60 5.29 5.78 3.02
N ILE A 61 6.51 5.33 2.68
CA ILE A 61 7.51 4.89 3.66
C ILE A 61 8.08 6.06 4.45
N PHE A 62 8.48 7.14 3.77
CA PHE A 62 9.22 8.25 4.38
C PHE A 62 8.33 9.39 4.88
N SER A 63 7.00 9.30 4.78
CA SER A 63 6.07 10.27 5.39
C SER A 63 5.99 10.10 6.92
N ALA A 64 7.11 10.31 7.60
CA ALA A 64 7.32 9.91 8.99
C ALA A 64 6.97 10.98 10.04
N HIS A 65 6.33 12.09 9.63
CA HIS A 65 6.02 13.22 10.51
C HIS A 65 5.25 12.81 11.78
N ASP A 66 4.28 11.92 11.62
CA ASP A 66 3.39 11.43 12.69
C ASP A 66 3.88 10.14 13.37
N VAL A 67 5.05 9.62 13.00
CA VAL A 67 5.59 8.41 13.61
C VAL A 67 6.06 8.71 15.03
N ARG A 68 5.44 8.03 16.00
CA ARG A 68 5.80 8.12 17.43
C ARG A 68 7.13 7.38 17.67
N GLY A 69 7.99 7.94 18.52
CA GLY A 69 9.28 7.34 18.86
C GLY A 69 10.44 7.70 17.91
N LEU A 70 10.17 8.28 16.74
CA LEU A 70 11.21 8.73 15.83
C LEU A 70 11.91 10.01 16.33
N THR A 71 13.24 10.04 16.26
CA THR A 71 14.01 11.24 16.62
C THR A 71 13.81 12.35 15.59
N ASN A 72 14.03 13.61 16.00
CA ASN A 72 13.96 14.75 15.07
C ASN A 72 14.98 14.60 13.92
N GLN A 73 16.14 14.03 14.20
CA GLN A 73 17.18 13.77 13.19
C GLN A 73 16.69 12.76 12.14
N ALA A 74 16.04 11.67 12.58
CA ALA A 74 15.47 10.69 11.66
C ALA A 74 14.34 11.30 10.82
N LYS A 75 13.47 12.13 11.42
CA LYS A 75 12.42 12.84 10.67
C LYS A 75 12.99 13.76 9.61
N GLN A 76 14.06 14.50 9.93
CA GLN A 76 14.75 15.36 8.97
C GLN A 76 15.33 14.54 7.80
N ILE A 77 15.97 13.38 8.08
CA ILE A 77 16.47 12.49 7.03
C ILE A 77 15.32 12.02 6.12
N CYS A 78 14.16 11.69 6.68
CA CYS A 78 12.99 11.31 5.89
C CYS A 78 12.51 12.46 4.96
N GLU A 79 12.48 13.70 5.45
CA GLU A 79 12.15 14.88 4.64
C GLU A 79 13.16 15.08 3.50
N GLU A 80 14.46 14.98 3.80
CA GLU A 80 15.54 15.09 2.80
C GLU A 80 15.41 14.00 1.71
N ILE A 81 15.03 12.79 2.08
CA ILE A 81 14.77 11.70 1.14
C ILE A 81 13.55 12.00 0.25
N ILE A 82 12.46 12.52 0.82
CA ILE A 82 11.26 12.90 0.06
C ILE A 82 11.59 14.01 -0.96
N ASP A 83 12.42 14.98 -0.58
CA ASP A 83 12.85 16.05 -1.48
C ASP A 83 13.68 15.51 -2.65
N GLN A 84 14.56 14.53 -2.40
CA GLN A 84 15.30 13.83 -3.45
C GLN A 84 14.36 13.07 -4.39
N PHE A 85 13.43 12.27 -3.87
CA PHE A 85 12.43 11.58 -4.70
C PHE A 85 11.60 12.55 -5.54
N SER A 86 11.22 13.69 -4.97
CA SER A 86 10.44 14.72 -5.66
C SER A 86 11.25 15.40 -6.77
N SER A 87 12.55 15.61 -6.56
CA SER A 87 13.46 16.14 -7.56
C SER A 87 13.67 15.17 -8.73
N GLU A 88 13.85 13.88 -8.45
CA GLU A 88 13.97 12.84 -9.47
C GLU A 88 12.68 12.72 -10.30
N LEU A 89 11.52 12.73 -9.66
CA LEU A 89 10.24 12.71 -10.37
C LEU A 89 10.06 13.96 -11.24
N HIS A 90 10.43 15.14 -10.73
CA HIS A 90 10.42 16.37 -11.50
C HIS A 90 11.30 16.26 -12.75
N ASN A 91 12.54 15.78 -12.59
CA ASN A 91 13.49 15.62 -13.69
C ASN A 91 12.95 14.63 -14.75
N TYR A 92 12.40 13.50 -14.32
CA TYR A 92 11.77 12.52 -15.20
C TYR A 92 10.63 13.14 -16.02
N TYR A 93 9.75 13.92 -15.38
CA TYR A 93 8.64 14.57 -16.07
C TYR A 93 9.06 15.70 -17.01
N THR A 94 10.06 16.50 -16.63
CA THR A 94 10.46 17.69 -17.38
C THR A 94 11.41 17.37 -18.52
N TYR A 95 12.41 16.51 -18.30
CA TYR A 95 13.47 16.25 -19.28
C TYR A 95 13.19 15.03 -20.15
N GLU A 96 12.67 13.94 -19.57
CA GLU A 96 12.40 12.71 -20.33
C GLU A 96 11.03 12.75 -21.00
N LEU A 97 9.96 12.92 -20.21
CA LEU A 97 8.60 12.91 -20.75
C LEU A 97 8.15 14.25 -21.35
N LYS A 98 8.85 15.35 -21.01
CA LYS A 98 8.56 16.72 -21.48
C LYS A 98 7.09 17.12 -21.31
N LEU A 99 6.52 16.78 -20.16
CA LEU A 99 5.12 17.05 -19.85
C LEU A 99 4.90 18.54 -19.56
N SER A 100 4.01 19.18 -20.32
CA SER A 100 3.65 20.59 -20.14
C SER A 100 2.85 20.86 -18.85
N ASN A 101 2.07 19.87 -18.39
CA ASN A 101 1.29 19.93 -17.15
C ASN A 101 1.50 18.67 -16.31
N TYR A 102 2.71 18.49 -15.76
CA TYR A 102 2.97 17.39 -14.85
C TYR A 102 2.33 17.59 -13.47
N ALA A 103 2.03 18.83 -13.06
CA ALA A 103 1.38 19.12 -11.78
C ALA A 103 0.01 18.42 -11.66
N GLY A 104 -0.78 18.40 -12.73
CA GLY A 104 -2.04 17.64 -12.77
C GLY A 104 -1.84 16.12 -12.68
N ARG A 105 -0.71 15.60 -13.17
CA ARG A 105 -0.36 14.18 -13.02
C ARG A 105 0.10 13.87 -11.60
N HIS A 106 0.94 14.73 -11.03
CA HIS A 106 1.39 14.66 -9.64
C HIS A 106 0.22 14.68 -8.66
N ALA A 107 -0.76 15.57 -8.84
CA ALA A 107 -1.97 15.61 -8.01
C ALA A 107 -2.76 14.28 -8.02
N LYS A 108 -2.75 13.55 -9.14
CA LYS A 108 -3.37 12.21 -9.23
C LYS A 108 -2.57 11.16 -8.45
N LEU A 109 -1.24 11.26 -8.41
CA LEU A 109 -0.39 10.39 -7.56
C LEU A 109 -0.70 10.62 -6.08
N ILE A 110 -0.78 11.87 -5.65
CA ILE A 110 -1.13 12.20 -4.26
C ILE A 110 -2.52 11.66 -3.90
N ARG A 111 -3.50 11.76 -4.82
CA ARG A 111 -4.83 11.17 -4.59
C ARG A 111 -4.77 9.65 -4.42
N LEU A 112 -3.94 8.96 -5.20
CA LEU A 112 -3.73 7.52 -5.06
C LEU A 112 -3.15 7.15 -3.69
N ILE A 113 -2.20 7.92 -3.18
CA ILE A 113 -1.65 7.73 -1.82
C ILE A 113 -2.75 7.88 -0.76
N SER A 114 -3.61 8.89 -0.87
CA SER A 114 -4.75 9.04 0.03
C SER A 114 -5.72 7.86 -0.03
N CYS A 115 -5.97 7.31 -1.23
CA CYS A 115 -6.77 6.09 -1.39
C CYS A 115 -6.08 4.88 -0.72
N ALA A 116 -4.75 4.76 -0.85
CA ALA A 116 -3.99 3.69 -0.20
C ALA A 116 -4.10 3.75 1.33
N HIS A 117 -4.02 4.95 1.92
CA HIS A 117 -4.23 5.13 3.36
C HIS A 117 -5.66 4.71 3.79
N GLN A 118 -6.69 5.04 3.03
CA GLN A 118 -8.07 4.63 3.34
C GLN A 118 -8.26 3.11 3.29
N VAL A 119 -7.64 2.45 2.30
CA VAL A 119 -7.63 0.99 2.21
C VAL A 119 -6.89 0.37 3.38
N LEU A 120 -5.75 0.93 3.80
CA LEU A 120 -4.99 0.45 4.95
C LEU A 120 -5.81 0.54 6.26
N ILE A 121 -6.52 1.65 6.47
CA ILE A 121 -7.44 1.79 7.61
C ILE A 121 -8.52 0.71 7.57
N SER A 122 -9.12 0.50 6.40
CA SER A 122 -10.15 -0.52 6.21
C SER A 122 -9.61 -1.94 6.48
N ILE A 123 -8.39 -2.24 6.05
CA ILE A 123 -7.72 -3.52 6.37
C ILE A 123 -7.55 -3.64 7.88
N LYS A 124 -7.07 -2.60 8.57
CA LYS A 124 -6.89 -2.63 10.03
C LYS A 124 -8.22 -2.89 10.76
N ASP A 125 -9.30 -2.27 10.32
CA ASP A 125 -10.63 -2.48 10.90
C ASP A 125 -11.12 -3.92 10.68
N TYR A 126 -10.97 -4.46 9.47
CA TYR A 126 -11.31 -5.85 9.17
C TYR A 126 -10.49 -6.86 9.98
N MET A 127 -9.18 -6.63 10.12
CA MET A 127 -8.31 -7.49 10.93
C MET A 127 -8.71 -7.45 12.42
N THR A 128 -9.11 -6.26 12.90
CA THR A 128 -9.62 -6.12 14.27
C THR A 128 -10.93 -6.88 14.45
N MET A 129 -11.86 -6.80 13.49
CA MET A 129 -13.11 -7.58 13.52
C MET A 129 -12.84 -9.08 13.46
N ALA A 130 -11.95 -9.53 12.58
CA ALA A 130 -11.56 -10.94 12.50
C ALA A 130 -11.03 -11.48 13.83
N LYS A 131 -10.23 -10.68 14.54
CA LYS A 131 -9.71 -11.01 15.88
C LYS A 131 -10.82 -11.07 16.94
N ILE A 132 -11.79 -10.14 16.90
CA ILE A 132 -12.93 -10.12 17.84
C ILE A 132 -13.84 -11.34 17.66
N PHE A 133 -14.07 -11.75 16.41
CA PHE A 133 -14.96 -12.86 16.06
C PHE A 133 -14.26 -14.20 15.92
N ASP A 134 -12.96 -14.27 16.25
CA ASP A 134 -12.12 -15.48 16.18
C ASP A 134 -12.21 -16.20 14.81
N ILE A 135 -12.29 -15.40 13.73
CA ILE A 135 -12.41 -15.93 12.35
C ILE A 135 -11.08 -16.56 11.91
N PHE A 136 -9.97 -15.93 12.28
CA PHE A 136 -8.62 -16.46 12.11
C PHE A 136 -7.65 -15.73 13.05
N VAL A 137 -6.65 -16.45 13.56
CA VAL A 137 -5.55 -15.86 14.32
C VAL A 137 -4.46 -15.50 13.33
N VAL A 138 -4.16 -14.21 13.19
CA VAL A 138 -2.88 -13.79 12.63
C VAL A 138 -2.03 -13.33 13.80
N ASP A 139 -0.97 -14.09 14.07
CA ASP A 139 0.15 -13.62 14.86
C ASP A 139 0.93 -12.61 14.01
N ILE A 140 0.33 -11.44 13.79
CA ILE A 140 1.11 -10.29 13.33
C ILE A 140 1.86 -9.87 14.58
N TYR A 141 3.16 -10.09 14.62
CA TYR A 141 3.99 -9.58 15.70
C TYR A 141 3.77 -8.05 15.75
N GLU A 142 2.97 -7.60 16.71
CA GLU A 142 2.66 -6.18 16.92
C GLU A 142 3.93 -5.34 17.11
N SER A 143 5.05 -5.97 17.48
CA SER A 143 6.37 -5.35 17.58
C SER A 143 6.96 -4.93 16.23
N GLU A 144 6.66 -5.59 15.12
CA GLU A 144 7.27 -5.28 13.81
C GLU A 144 6.52 -4.17 13.04
N LEU A 145 5.35 -3.75 13.51
CA LEU A 145 4.57 -2.65 12.93
C LEU A 145 4.78 -1.31 13.63
N TYR A 146 5.43 -1.30 14.80
CA TYR A 146 5.63 -0.11 15.64
C TYR A 146 7.06 0.05 16.19
N GLU A 147 8.02 -0.79 15.78
CA GLU A 147 9.46 -0.49 15.88
C GLU A 147 9.97 0.14 14.57
#